data_AF-A0A176RTW9-F1
#
_entry.id   AF-A0A176RTW9-F1
#
_cell.length_a   1.000
_cell.length_b   1.000
_cell.length_c   1.000
_cell.angle_alpha   90.00
_cell.angle_beta   90.00
_cell.angle_gamma   90.00
#
_symmetry.space_group_name_H-M   'P 1'
#
loop_
_entity.id
_entity.type
_entity.pdbx_description
1 polymer ?
#
loop_
_entity_poly.entity_id
_entity_poly.type
_entity_poly.pdbx_seq_one_letter_code
_entity_poly.pdbx_strand_id
1 'polypeptide(L)'
;IGTALRSYQAEHGRFPKSRGTVDLQEVGILSAGYNGPYKDRWGTAFEYTSGGESYILRSYGPNRILGGGRGEFDDLVYSNGHFIAGAQK
;
A
#
# COMPACT_ATOMS: atom_id res chain seq x y z
N ILE A 1 -3.24 5.81 -5.45
CA ILE A 1 -2.81 4.39 -5.35
C ILE A 1 -3.97 3.43 -5.54
N GLY A 2 -4.99 3.42 -4.66
CA GLY A 2 -6.08 2.44 -4.73
C GLY A 2 -6.80 2.37 -6.09
N THR A 3 -7.12 3.52 -6.67
CA THR A 3 -7.72 3.59 -8.03
C THR A 3 -6.83 2.92 -9.08
N ALA A 4 -5.53 3.21 -9.10
CA ALA A 4 -4.61 2.62 -10.08
C ALA A 4 -4.47 1.10 -9.92
N LEU A 5 -4.44 0.60 -8.68
CA LEU A 5 -4.44 -0.85 -8.42
C LEU A 5 -5.73 -1.51 -8.92
N ARG A 6 -6.88 -0.84 -8.78
CA ARG A 6 -8.16 -1.32 -9.31
C ARG A 6 -8.22 -1.24 -10.83
N SER A 7 -7.67 -0.20 -11.45
CA SER A 7 -7.53 -0.10 -12.91
C SER A 7 -6.66 -1.24 -13.44
N TYR A 8 -5.49 -1.48 -12.81
CA TYR A 8 -4.64 -2.62 -13.15
C TYR A 8 -5.40 -3.95 -13.04
N GLN A 9 -6.18 -4.14 -11.97
CA GLN A 9 -7.01 -5.34 -11.80
C GLN A 9 -8.05 -5.49 -12.93
N ALA A 10 -8.70 -4.40 -13.33
CA ALA A 10 -9.69 -4.42 -14.41
C ALA A 10 -9.05 -4.78 -15.76
N GLU A 11 -7.83 -4.32 -16.03
CA GLU A 11 -7.11 -4.59 -17.28
C GLU A 11 -6.50 -5.99 -17.33
N HIS A 12 -5.95 -6.49 -16.22
CA HIS A 12 -5.17 -7.73 -16.18
C HIS A 12 -5.90 -8.90 -15.49
N GLY A 13 -7.12 -8.68 -15.00
CA GLY A 13 -7.92 -9.67 -14.25
C GLY A 13 -7.39 -9.98 -12.85
N ARG A 14 -6.34 -9.30 -12.38
CA ARG A 14 -5.68 -9.51 -11.09
C ARG A 14 -4.89 -8.29 -10.66
N PHE A 15 -4.69 -8.12 -9.36
CA PHE A 15 -3.72 -7.16 -8.85
C PHE A 15 -2.29 -7.60 -9.21
N PRO A 16 -1.34 -6.65 -9.29
CA PRO A 16 0.07 -6.99 -9.47
C PRO A 16 0.54 -7.93 -8.35
N LYS A 17 1.24 -9.01 -8.68
CA LYS A 17 1.76 -9.95 -7.67
C LYS A 17 3.11 -9.48 -7.16
N SER A 18 3.38 -9.70 -5.88
CA SER A 18 4.71 -9.47 -5.29
C SER A 18 5.25 -10.76 -4.66
N ARG A 19 6.57 -10.95 -4.68
CA ARG A 19 7.24 -12.04 -3.96
C ARG A 19 7.50 -11.62 -2.51
N GLY A 20 6.42 -11.46 -1.75
CA GLY A 20 6.47 -10.93 -0.38
C GLY A 20 6.16 -9.44 -0.30
N THR A 21 6.61 -8.80 0.77
CA THR A 21 6.47 -7.35 0.96
C THR A 21 7.53 -6.63 0.12
N VAL A 22 7.08 -5.66 -0.68
CA VAL A 22 7.94 -4.85 -1.55
C VAL A 22 7.52 -3.38 -1.48
N ASP A 23 8.38 -2.48 -1.90
CA ASP A 23 8.02 -1.08 -2.10
C ASP A 23 7.01 -0.98 -3.25
N LEU A 24 5.96 -0.18 -3.08
CA LEU A 24 4.92 0.00 -4.11
C LEU A 24 5.49 0.46 -5.47
N GLN A 25 6.60 1.19 -5.46
CA GLN A 25 7.25 1.66 -6.68
C GLN A 25 7.76 0.51 -7.56
N GLU A 26 8.07 -0.65 -6.97
CA GLU A 26 8.56 -1.84 -7.68
C GLU A 26 7.43 -2.64 -8.33
N VAL A 27 6.18 -2.36 -7.98
CA VAL A 27 5.00 -3.17 -8.33
C VAL A 27 4.53 -2.92 -9.77
N GLY A 28 5.08 -1.90 -10.45
CA GLY A 28 4.83 -1.68 -11.87
C GLY A 28 3.44 -1.09 -12.20
N ILE A 29 2.77 -0.45 -11.25
CA ILE A 29 1.46 0.20 -11.49
C ILE A 29 1.50 1.44 -12.41
N LEU A 30 2.69 1.81 -12.89
CA LEU A 30 2.89 2.84 -13.91
C LEU A 30 2.11 2.51 -15.20
N SER A 31 2.03 1.23 -15.57
CA SER A 31 1.27 0.81 -16.76
C SER A 31 -0.22 1.13 -16.64
N ALA A 32 -0.75 1.19 -15.42
CA ALA A 32 -2.12 1.61 -15.12
C ALA A 32 -2.28 3.14 -15.01
N GLY A 33 -1.32 3.91 -15.55
CA GLY A 33 -1.38 5.38 -15.59
C GLY A 33 -1.15 6.08 -14.24
N TYR A 34 -0.54 5.40 -13.26
CA TYR A 34 -0.32 5.99 -11.95
C TYR A 34 0.84 6.99 -11.93
N ASN A 35 0.54 8.28 -11.77
CA ASN A 35 1.53 9.35 -11.63
C ASN A 35 1.52 10.01 -10.23
N GLY A 36 0.99 9.32 -9.22
CA GLY A 36 0.91 9.84 -7.86
C GLY A 36 2.13 9.51 -6.99
N PRO A 37 2.13 9.90 -5.71
CA PRO A 37 3.23 9.64 -4.79
C PRO A 37 3.37 8.15 -4.46
N TYR A 38 4.61 7.68 -4.38
CA TYR A 38 4.97 6.34 -3.88
C TYR A 38 5.43 6.33 -2.42
N LYS A 39 5.48 7.51 -1.81
CA LYS A 39 5.86 7.72 -0.42
C LYS A 39 4.72 8.39 0.33
N ASP A 40 4.62 8.11 1.61
CA ASP A 40 3.71 8.80 2.50
C ASP A 40 4.19 10.22 2.83
N ARG A 41 3.45 10.90 3.70
CA ARG A 41 3.74 12.30 4.10
C ARG A 41 5.10 12.45 4.81
N TRP A 42 5.64 11.38 5.39
CA TRP A 42 6.89 11.37 6.14
C TRP A 42 8.09 10.91 5.29
N GLY A 43 7.86 10.72 3.98
CA GLY A 43 8.89 10.33 3.03
C GLY A 43 9.22 8.83 3.05
N THR A 44 8.42 8.02 3.73
CA THR A 44 8.57 6.56 3.80
C THR A 44 7.82 5.93 2.63
N ALA A 45 8.42 4.95 1.95
CA ALA A 45 7.75 4.25 0.85
C ALA A 45 6.51 3.50 1.35
N PHE A 46 5.45 3.46 0.52
CA PHE A 46 4.34 2.55 0.80
C PHE A 46 4.79 1.11 0.55
N GLU A 47 4.52 0.24 1.51
CA GLU A 47 4.70 -1.18 1.31
C GLU A 47 3.49 -1.80 0.63
N TYR A 48 3.76 -2.79 -0.20
CA TYR A 48 2.76 -3.53 -0.94
C TYR A 48 2.97 -5.03 -0.80
N THR A 49 1.86 -5.77 -0.67
CA THR A 49 1.86 -7.23 -0.75
C THR A 49 0.62 -7.71 -1.45
N SER A 50 0.74 -8.63 -2.39
CA SER A 50 -0.42 -9.18 -3.10
C SER A 50 -0.17 -10.58 -3.65
N GLY A 51 -1.16 -11.46 -3.47
CA GLY A 51 -1.26 -12.76 -4.13
C GLY A 51 -1.90 -12.69 -5.52
N GLY A 52 -2.43 -11.53 -5.91
CA GLY A 52 -3.11 -11.26 -7.18
C GLY A 52 -4.63 -11.15 -7.08
N GLU A 53 -5.26 -11.82 -6.12
CA GLU A 53 -6.72 -11.67 -5.88
C GLU A 53 -7.04 -10.50 -4.96
N SER A 54 -6.15 -10.25 -4.00
CA SER A 54 -6.22 -9.16 -3.06
C SER A 54 -4.84 -8.55 -2.83
N TYR A 55 -4.83 -7.31 -2.33
CA TYR A 55 -3.61 -6.64 -1.93
C TYR A 55 -3.73 -6.02 -0.54
N ILE A 56 -2.58 -5.87 0.11
CA ILE A 56 -2.37 -5.04 1.28
C ILE A 56 -1.42 -3.91 0.88
N LEU A 57 -1.75 -2.70 1.31
CA LEU A 57 -0.91 -1.51 1.19
C LEU A 57 -0.71 -0.93 2.59
N ARG A 58 0.53 -0.64 2.98
CA ARG A 58 0.87 -0.08 4.29
C ARG A 58 1.66 1.22 4.19
N SER A 59 1.41 2.13 5.13
CA SER A 59 2.29 3.27 5.45
C SER A 59 2.60 3.21 6.94
N TYR A 60 3.86 3.49 7.27
CA TYR A 60 4.43 3.35 8.62
C TYR A 60 4.33 4.60 9.49
N GLY A 61 3.55 5.59 9.06
CA GLY A 61 3.40 6.79 9.88
C GLY A 61 4.71 7.58 10.09
N PRO A 62 4.74 8.46 11.10
CA PRO A 62 5.93 9.24 11.46
C PRO A 62 7.06 8.40 12.09
N ASN A 63 6.71 7.35 12.82
CA ASN A 63 7.65 6.57 13.63
C ASN A 63 8.46 5.54 12.82
N ARG A 64 8.02 5.23 11.59
CA ARG A 64 8.62 4.24 10.68
C ARG A 64 8.65 2.81 11.22
N ILE A 65 7.79 2.48 12.19
CA ILE A 65 7.78 1.19 12.89
C ILE A 65 6.39 0.58 12.83
N LEU A 66 6.29 -0.65 12.30
CA LEU A 66 5.03 -1.40 12.28
C LEU A 66 4.53 -1.65 13.71
N GLY A 67 3.30 -1.29 13.99
CA GLY A 67 2.62 -1.52 15.26
C GLY A 67 3.24 -0.75 16.42
N GLY A 68 3.77 0.46 16.15
CA GLY A 68 4.32 1.37 17.14
C GLY A 68 3.50 1.45 18.43
N GLY A 69 4.19 1.62 19.55
CA GLY A 69 3.54 1.69 20.85
C GLY A 69 2.86 3.04 21.08
N ARG A 70 1.62 2.99 21.60
CA ARG A 70 0.84 4.04 22.29
C ARG A 70 1.24 5.50 21.96
N GLY A 71 0.52 6.12 21.03
CA GLY A 71 0.32 7.58 21.02
C GLY A 71 0.52 8.28 19.69
N GLU A 72 1.11 7.62 18.69
CA GLU A 72 1.23 8.13 17.33
C GLU A 72 0.33 7.29 16.39
N PHE A 73 -0.16 7.87 15.29
CA PHE A 73 -0.88 7.07 14.29
C PHE A 73 0.17 6.20 13.57
N ASP A 74 0.45 5.02 14.13
CA ASP A 74 1.68 4.29 13.81
C ASP A 74 1.64 3.65 12.43
N ASP A 75 0.49 3.24 11.91
CA ASP A 75 0.37 2.70 10.56
C ASP A 75 -0.99 2.97 9.92
N LEU A 76 -1.02 3.12 8.59
CA LEU A 76 -2.25 3.01 7.79
C LEU A 76 -2.20 1.73 6.96
N VAL A 77 -3.13 0.81 7.22
CA VAL A 77 -3.26 -0.44 6.46
C VAL A 77 -4.52 -0.40 5.62
N TYR A 78 -4.34 -0.57 4.32
CA TYR A 78 -5.42 -0.73 3.36
C TYR A 78 -5.44 -2.16 2.83
N SER A 79 -6.61 -2.77 2.74
CA SER A 79 -6.84 -4.02 2.02
C SER A 79 -7.85 -3.78 0.90
N ASN A 80 -7.45 -4.09 -0.34
CA ASN A 80 -8.30 -3.93 -1.53
C ASN A 80 -8.88 -2.51 -1.70
N GLY A 81 -8.16 -1.50 -1.21
CA GLY A 81 -8.55 -0.09 -1.26
C GLY A 81 -9.41 0.37 -0.10
N HIS A 82 -9.79 -0.54 0.79
CA HIS A 82 -10.51 -0.21 2.02
C HIS A 82 -9.51 -0.06 3.16
N PHE A 83 -9.67 1.00 3.94
CA PHE A 83 -8.95 1.17 5.19
C PHE A 83 -9.42 0.10 6.18
N ILE A 84 -8.50 -0.70 6.71
CA ILE A 84 -8.83 -1.82 7.62
C ILE A 84 -8.23 -1.64 9.01
N ALA A 85 -7.17 -0.84 9.14
CA ALA A 85 -6.60 -0.51 10.42
C ALA A 85 -5.82 0.81 10.34
N GLY A 86 -6.07 1.66 11.34
CA GLY A 86 -5.10 2.62 11.82
C GLY A 86 -4.81 2.22 13.25
N ALA A 87 -3.56 2.06 13.62
CA ALA A 87 -3.23 1.79 15.01
C ALA A 87 -3.61 3.03 15.84
N GLN A 88 -4.79 2.97 16.47
CA GLN A 88 -5.13 3.76 17.64
C GLN A 88 -5.43 2.75 18.74
N LYS A 89 -4.57 2.73 19.77
CA LYS A 89 -4.90 2.15 21.06
C LYS A 89 -4.79 3.22 22.12
#